data_AF-A0A6M0GDF6-F1
#
_entry.id   AF-A0A6M0GDF6-F1
#
_cell.length_a   1.000
_cell.length_b   1.000
_cell.length_c   1.000
_cell.angle_alpha   90.00
_cell.angle_beta   90.00
_cell.angle_gamma   90.00
#
_symmetry.space_group_name_H-M   'P 1'
#
loop_
_entity.id
_entity.type
_entity.pdbx_description
1 polymer ?
#
loop_
_entity_poly.entity_id
_entity_poly.type
_entity_poly.pdbx_seq_one_letter_code
_entity_poly.pdbx_strand_id
1 'polypeptide(L)'
;FSQIAEVEFCGWQQCKDNSRLKEKIAEKISDRRGWDILFFAGHSNETALTGGELGIAPGVSLSMKELEPSLHEARSHGLQFAIFNSCDGISIAESLINLGLPQVVVMREPIHNDVAQEFLVQFLQSLTQYKDVHEAVLDACAFLKDKKQLTYPSAYLVPSLFRHPKAELFRLEPFGLWHSVKNWLPTKREAIWLSALLLLSLFPPLQDLLLEPRLLLQAVYRQAVVGEKEADSPILLVQINNKSLQEDNVELVNEKYLDYSYLAKILAELTKRKAQVVGVDYILDQDKEQPEKSQKLKETVDIAVQQGTWLVWGAYEEDTVRVSANIASLQQTMVGDISSYDWYMELPKQNCTKTCPFAYLLALSGTLVNSDTANLPQPEESQTDFRTSVVNFNPGNNQQVSFLQKLRLSANFLFWFPPIIDYSLPPEQVYTTISACELLGSCQSEATEELTNSLPPIVMIVPGGYEKAGVDNPGQDNALAPLPVVFWRGADGWSDFGDGKRSFTGGEEHGYMVYQYLNQHLVVMVPSFLLVLLAAGLGKGLILLIQSNPDPRRLWLIRFGIATVVYLLVSLQVYLSLAVVLPLFWPLVTLGNYLRLGFKKPGFSS
;
A
#
# COMPACT_ATOMS: atom_id res chain seq x y z
N PHE A 1 -2.05 -38.12 26.20
CA PHE A 1 -2.19 -38.79 24.90
C PHE A 1 -3.49 -38.44 24.17
N SER A 2 -4.65 -38.41 24.81
CA SER A 2 -5.95 -38.10 24.17
C SER A 2 -6.09 -36.72 23.52
N GLN A 3 -5.17 -35.77 23.80
CA GLN A 3 -5.12 -34.47 23.13
C GLN A 3 -4.27 -34.47 21.85
N ILE A 4 -3.52 -35.54 21.57
CA ILE A 4 -2.49 -35.61 20.51
C ILE A 4 -2.71 -36.82 19.59
N ALA A 5 -3.35 -37.89 20.07
CA ALA A 5 -3.65 -39.08 19.29
C ALA A 5 -5.03 -39.66 19.63
N GLU A 6 -5.71 -40.21 18.63
CA GLU A 6 -6.88 -41.07 18.80
C GLU A 6 -6.40 -42.49 19.16
N VAL A 7 -6.97 -43.09 20.21
CA VAL A 7 -6.57 -44.41 20.70
C VAL A 7 -7.77 -45.34 20.68
N GLU A 8 -7.68 -46.43 19.93
CA GLU A 8 -8.69 -47.47 19.92
C GLU A 8 -8.18 -48.74 20.61
N PHE A 9 -8.95 -49.25 21.57
CA PHE A 9 -8.62 -50.45 22.34
C PHE A 9 -9.43 -51.65 21.88
N CYS A 10 -8.75 -52.76 21.59
CA CYS A 10 -9.36 -54.06 21.34
C CYS A 10 -8.64 -55.15 22.16
N GLY A 11 -9.37 -55.83 23.03
CA GLY A 11 -8.80 -56.86 23.90
C GLY A 11 -9.86 -57.69 24.63
N TRP A 12 -9.41 -58.70 25.38
CA TRP A 12 -10.28 -59.57 26.16
C TRP A 12 -11.01 -58.80 27.27
N GLN A 13 -12.28 -59.16 27.49
CA GLN A 13 -13.12 -58.61 28.55
C GLN A 13 -13.81 -59.75 29.30
N GLN A 14 -13.74 -59.71 30.63
CA GLN A 14 -14.36 -60.72 31.49
C GLN A 14 -15.88 -60.74 31.25
N CYS A 15 -16.45 -61.93 31.00
CA CYS A 15 -17.88 -62.18 30.70
C CYS A 15 -18.39 -61.87 29.28
N LYS A 16 -17.52 -61.72 28.26
CA LYS A 16 -17.93 -61.70 26.84
C LYS A 16 -17.57 -63.00 26.12
N ASP A 17 -18.35 -63.35 25.09
CA ASP A 17 -18.05 -64.50 24.22
C ASP A 17 -16.75 -64.23 23.44
N ASN A 18 -15.77 -65.12 23.61
CA ASN A 18 -14.44 -65.03 23.01
C ASN A 18 -14.37 -65.71 21.63
N SER A 19 -15.44 -66.37 21.18
CA SER A 19 -15.48 -67.13 19.93
C SER A 19 -15.08 -66.31 18.70
N ARG A 20 -15.38 -65.00 18.69
CA ARG A 20 -15.06 -64.06 17.60
C ARG A 20 -13.94 -63.06 17.92
N LEU A 21 -13.20 -63.24 19.01
CA LEU A 21 -12.17 -62.27 19.43
C LEU A 21 -11.05 -62.14 18.38
N LYS A 22 -10.64 -63.25 17.76
CA LYS A 22 -9.63 -63.26 16.69
C LYS A 22 -10.09 -62.45 15.47
N GLU A 23 -11.32 -62.69 15.00
CA GLU A 23 -11.92 -61.97 13.87
C GLU A 23 -12.00 -60.47 14.16
N LYS A 24 -12.46 -60.10 15.36
CA LYS A 24 -12.55 -58.69 15.76
C LYS A 24 -11.19 -57.99 15.80
N ILE A 25 -10.14 -58.67 16.29
CA ILE A 25 -8.78 -58.11 16.30
C ILE A 25 -8.29 -57.91 14.86
N ALA A 26 -8.49 -58.90 13.99
CA ALA A 26 -8.11 -58.84 12.58
C ALA A 26 -8.84 -57.68 11.86
N GLU A 27 -10.16 -57.57 12.02
CA GLU A 27 -10.98 -56.48 11.45
C GLU A 27 -10.56 -55.10 11.94
N LYS A 28 -10.17 -54.98 13.22
CA LYS A 28 -9.73 -53.70 13.79
C LYS A 28 -8.37 -53.29 13.29
N ILE A 29 -7.43 -54.23 13.16
CA ILE A 29 -6.12 -53.96 12.58
C ILE A 29 -6.27 -53.49 11.12
N SER A 30 -7.16 -54.10 10.35
CA SER A 30 -7.35 -53.79 8.93
C SER A 30 -8.37 -52.68 8.63
N ASP A 31 -8.83 -51.92 9.64
CA ASP A 31 -9.81 -50.85 9.46
C ASP A 31 -9.36 -49.84 8.38
N ARG A 32 -10.30 -49.42 7.52
CA ARG A 32 -10.06 -48.47 6.42
C ARG A 32 -9.66 -47.07 6.90
N ARG A 33 -9.97 -46.72 8.15
CA ARG A 33 -9.47 -45.48 8.77
C ARG A 33 -7.94 -45.43 8.79
N GLY A 34 -7.28 -46.58 8.83
CA GLY A 34 -5.83 -46.68 8.95
C GLY A 34 -5.33 -46.39 10.36
N TRP A 35 -4.09 -46.80 10.63
CA TRP A 35 -3.44 -46.65 11.93
C TRP A 35 -2.00 -46.20 11.71
N ASP A 36 -1.48 -45.25 12.48
CA ASP A 36 -0.06 -44.88 12.43
C ASP A 36 0.80 -45.82 13.30
N ILE A 37 0.25 -46.21 14.47
CA ILE A 37 0.93 -47.02 15.49
C ILE A 37 0.05 -48.21 15.89
N LEU A 38 0.63 -49.41 15.87
CA LEU A 38 0.04 -50.62 16.46
C LEU A 38 0.71 -50.93 17.80
N PHE A 39 -0.07 -51.13 18.86
CA PHE A 39 0.45 -51.46 20.19
C PHE A 39 -0.14 -52.77 20.69
N PHE A 40 0.73 -53.69 21.13
CA PHE A 40 0.36 -54.93 21.80
C PHE A 40 0.97 -55.00 23.20
N ALA A 41 0.15 -55.35 24.19
CA ALA A 41 0.58 -55.66 25.55
C ALA A 41 -0.09 -56.95 26.01
N GLY A 42 0.72 -57.95 26.34
CA GLY A 42 0.24 -59.27 26.73
C GLY A 42 1.38 -60.27 26.82
N HIS A 43 1.04 -61.55 26.99
CA HIS A 43 2.02 -62.62 26.95
C HIS A 43 2.29 -63.02 25.50
N SER A 44 3.55 -63.27 25.16
CA SER A 44 3.93 -63.90 23.90
C SER A 44 4.78 -65.14 24.17
N ASN A 45 4.80 -66.05 23.19
CA ASN A 45 5.65 -67.23 23.20
C ASN A 45 6.30 -67.41 21.83
N GLU A 46 7.58 -67.78 21.80
CA GLU A 46 8.30 -68.03 20.56
C GLU A 46 7.99 -69.42 20.02
N THR A 47 7.52 -69.49 18.78
CA THR A 47 7.50 -70.73 18.01
C THR A 47 7.99 -70.45 16.59
N ALA A 48 9.11 -71.10 16.21
CA ALA A 48 9.75 -70.89 14.90
C ALA A 48 8.84 -71.24 13.70
N LEU A 49 7.81 -72.06 13.89
CA LEU A 49 6.86 -72.44 12.85
C LEU A 49 5.80 -71.36 12.53
N THR A 50 5.50 -70.45 13.47
CA THR A 50 4.37 -69.50 13.34
C THR A 50 4.80 -68.03 13.33
N GLY A 51 6.09 -67.76 13.54
CA GLY A 51 6.64 -66.40 13.65
C GLY A 51 6.38 -65.73 15.00
N GLY A 52 5.87 -66.48 15.99
CA GLY A 52 5.49 -66.01 17.32
C GLY A 52 3.97 -66.09 17.55
N GLU A 53 3.59 -66.29 18.82
CA GLU A 53 2.19 -66.33 19.26
C GLU A 53 1.90 -65.23 20.28
N LEU A 54 0.76 -64.56 20.12
CA LEU A 54 0.24 -63.52 20.99
C LEU A 54 -0.89 -64.08 21.84
N GLY A 55 -0.73 -64.12 23.16
CA GLY A 55 -1.79 -64.47 24.09
C GLY A 55 -2.82 -63.35 24.17
N ILE A 56 -4.01 -63.59 23.61
CA ILE A 56 -5.08 -62.58 23.52
C ILE A 56 -6.18 -62.78 24.57
N ALA A 57 -6.33 -64.00 25.11
CA ALA A 57 -7.21 -64.34 26.23
C ALA A 57 -6.71 -65.63 26.92
N PRO A 58 -7.21 -66.00 28.13
CA PRO A 58 -6.82 -67.25 28.78
C PRO A 58 -7.05 -68.47 27.87
N GLY A 59 -5.97 -69.19 27.53
CA GLY A 59 -6.02 -70.36 26.65
C GLY A 59 -6.25 -70.06 25.17
N VAL A 60 -6.21 -68.79 24.74
CA VAL A 60 -6.39 -68.38 23.34
C VAL A 60 -5.17 -67.58 22.87
N SER A 61 -4.45 -68.13 21.90
CA SER A 61 -3.34 -67.45 21.22
C SER A 61 -3.68 -67.11 19.76
N LEU A 62 -3.02 -66.09 19.25
CA LEU A 62 -3.09 -65.64 17.87
C LEU A 62 -1.68 -65.60 17.29
N SER A 63 -1.44 -66.36 16.24
CA SER A 63 -0.13 -66.40 15.59
C SER A 63 0.09 -65.20 14.66
N MET A 64 1.35 -64.84 14.44
CA MET A 64 1.71 -63.79 13.49
C MET A 64 1.26 -64.13 12.05
N LYS A 65 1.28 -65.41 11.68
CA LYS A 65 0.77 -65.91 10.40
C LYS A 65 -0.74 -65.72 10.23
N GLU A 66 -1.53 -65.83 11.31
CA GLU A 66 -2.97 -65.53 11.27
C GLU A 66 -3.24 -64.03 11.09
N LEU A 67 -2.34 -63.16 11.56
CA LEU A 67 -2.45 -61.70 11.45
C LEU A 67 -1.88 -61.10 10.17
N GLU A 68 -1.05 -61.85 9.44
CA GLU A 68 -0.35 -61.41 8.23
C GLU A 68 -1.27 -60.69 7.20
N PRO A 69 -2.47 -61.23 6.85
CA PRO A 69 -3.37 -60.54 5.93
C PRO A 69 -3.83 -59.17 6.44
N SER A 70 -4.22 -59.08 7.71
CA SER A 70 -4.70 -57.83 8.32
C SER A 70 -3.58 -56.81 8.48
N LEU A 71 -2.37 -57.24 8.81
CA LEU A 71 -1.19 -56.36 8.92
C LEU A 71 -0.75 -55.83 7.56
N HIS A 72 -0.87 -56.64 6.50
CA HIS A 72 -0.61 -56.18 5.14
C HIS A 72 -1.60 -55.08 4.72
N GLU A 73 -2.89 -55.24 5.05
CA GLU A 73 -3.90 -54.22 4.81
C GLU A 73 -3.65 -52.95 5.65
N ALA A 74 -3.37 -53.10 6.95
CA ALA A 74 -3.05 -51.99 7.85
C ALA A 74 -1.86 -51.15 7.34
N ARG A 75 -0.82 -51.82 6.83
CA ARG A 75 0.32 -51.15 6.18
C ARG A 75 -0.11 -50.35 4.95
N SER A 76 -0.96 -50.93 4.10
CA SER A 76 -1.48 -50.22 2.93
C SER A 76 -2.34 -49.01 3.31
N HIS A 77 -2.92 -49.02 4.51
CA HIS A 77 -3.68 -47.92 5.10
C HIS A 77 -2.83 -46.97 5.98
N GLY A 78 -1.51 -47.11 6.00
CA GLY A 78 -0.61 -46.13 6.64
C GLY A 78 0.11 -46.59 7.90
N LEU A 79 0.04 -47.87 8.30
CA LEU A 79 0.79 -48.37 9.47
C LEU A 79 2.30 -48.20 9.32
N GLN A 80 2.89 -47.37 10.18
CA GLN A 80 4.30 -46.98 10.11
C GLN A 80 5.15 -47.59 11.23
N PHE A 81 4.55 -47.85 12.39
CA PHE A 81 5.28 -48.24 13.58
C PHE A 81 4.49 -49.24 14.44
N ALA A 82 5.17 -50.20 15.07
CA ALA A 82 4.53 -51.08 16.03
C ALA A 82 5.36 -51.26 17.31
N ILE A 83 4.67 -51.52 18.42
CA ILE A 83 5.28 -51.74 19.73
C ILE A 83 4.67 -53.02 20.30
N PHE A 84 5.49 -54.04 20.48
CA PHE A 84 5.12 -55.30 21.12
C PHE A 84 5.77 -55.35 22.50
N ASN A 85 5.00 -54.93 23.49
CA ASN A 85 5.41 -54.89 24.88
C ASN A 85 5.11 -56.24 25.55
N SER A 86 5.77 -57.29 25.06
CA SER A 86 5.56 -58.68 25.44
C SER A 86 6.89 -59.44 25.40
N CYS A 87 7.04 -60.48 26.22
CA CYS A 87 8.30 -61.24 26.37
C CYS A 87 8.71 -61.98 25.08
N ASP A 88 10.00 -62.11 24.82
CA ASP A 88 10.56 -62.90 23.70
C ASP A 88 10.06 -62.42 22.31
N GLY A 89 10.21 -61.12 22.05
CA GLY A 89 9.68 -60.46 20.86
C GLY A 89 10.57 -60.49 19.61
N ILE A 90 11.67 -61.24 19.59
CA ILE A 90 12.63 -61.23 18.48
C ILE A 90 12.00 -61.85 17.22
N SER A 91 11.37 -63.02 17.35
CA SER A 91 10.66 -63.68 16.24
C SER A 91 9.49 -62.84 15.68
N ILE A 92 8.81 -62.10 16.55
CA ILE A 92 7.74 -61.15 16.18
C ILE A 92 8.32 -59.97 15.40
N ALA A 93 9.44 -59.40 15.87
CA ALA A 93 10.12 -58.31 15.18
C ALA A 93 10.54 -58.72 13.77
N GLU A 94 11.17 -59.89 13.62
CA GLU A 94 11.57 -60.43 12.32
C GLU A 94 10.37 -60.60 11.40
N SER A 95 9.28 -61.20 11.90
CA SER A 95 8.03 -61.37 11.13
C SER A 95 7.49 -60.04 10.63
N LEU A 96 7.41 -59.02 11.48
CA LEU A 96 6.88 -57.70 11.10
C LEU A 96 7.77 -56.94 10.13
N ILE A 97 9.09 -56.99 10.30
CA ILE A 97 10.05 -56.38 9.36
C ILE A 97 9.99 -57.09 8.01
N ASN A 98 9.87 -58.42 7.97
CA ASN A 98 9.73 -59.20 6.73
C ASN A 98 8.39 -58.94 6.02
N LEU A 99 7.31 -58.67 6.77
CA LEU A 99 6.03 -58.17 6.22
C LEU A 99 6.14 -56.73 5.66
N GLY A 100 7.27 -56.07 5.87
CA GLY A 100 7.59 -54.75 5.36
C GLY A 100 7.10 -53.61 6.25
N LEU A 101 6.79 -53.89 7.52
CA LEU A 101 6.58 -52.82 8.49
C LEU A 101 7.90 -52.03 8.66
N PRO A 102 7.90 -50.70 8.62
CA PRO A 102 9.14 -49.93 8.65
C PRO A 102 10.00 -50.16 9.91
N GLN A 103 9.36 -50.27 11.08
CA GLN A 103 10.03 -50.28 12.37
C GLN A 103 9.12 -50.84 13.47
N VAL A 104 9.75 -51.53 14.41
CA VAL A 104 9.07 -52.19 15.53
C VAL A 104 9.92 -52.13 16.79
N VAL A 105 9.30 -51.83 17.92
CA VAL A 105 9.90 -51.96 19.25
C VAL A 105 9.40 -53.25 19.90
N VAL A 106 10.32 -54.04 20.42
CA VAL A 106 10.03 -55.30 21.12
C VAL A 106 10.85 -55.42 22.40
N MET A 107 10.44 -56.34 23.28
CA MET A 107 11.25 -56.77 24.43
C MET A 107 12.00 -58.04 24.04
N ARG A 108 13.34 -58.00 24.05
CA ARG A 108 14.17 -59.13 23.58
C ARG A 108 14.15 -60.35 24.49
N GLU A 109 13.82 -60.15 25.75
CA GLU A 109 13.87 -61.12 26.84
C GLU A 109 12.62 -60.94 27.71
N PRO A 110 12.30 -61.90 28.61
CA PRO A 110 11.22 -61.75 29.54
C PRO A 110 11.40 -60.53 30.45
N ILE A 111 10.37 -59.70 30.55
CA ILE A 111 10.41 -58.44 31.28
C ILE A 111 9.31 -58.39 32.35
N HIS A 112 9.59 -57.76 33.48
CA HIS A 112 8.59 -57.56 34.53
C HIS A 112 7.51 -56.57 34.08
N ASN A 113 6.25 -56.83 34.42
CA ASN A 113 5.11 -56.00 34.01
C ASN A 113 5.29 -54.52 34.37
N ASP A 114 5.79 -54.22 35.57
CA ASP A 114 6.06 -52.83 36.00
C ASP A 114 7.07 -52.13 35.08
N VAL A 115 8.11 -52.84 34.64
CA VAL A 115 9.14 -52.28 33.75
C VAL A 115 8.55 -52.03 32.37
N ALA A 116 7.76 -52.97 31.85
CA ALA A 116 7.05 -52.83 30.57
C ALA A 116 6.12 -51.61 30.56
N GLN A 117 5.38 -51.37 31.64
CA GLN A 117 4.49 -50.21 31.78
C GLN A 117 5.28 -48.90 31.86
N GLU A 118 6.31 -48.85 32.71
CA GLU A 118 7.16 -47.66 32.86
C GLU A 118 7.89 -47.30 31.57
N PHE A 119 8.41 -48.30 30.84
CA PHE A 119 8.97 -48.12 29.51
C PHE A 119 7.98 -47.42 28.59
N LEU A 120 6.75 -47.95 28.50
CA LEU A 120 5.73 -47.40 27.60
C LEU A 120 5.39 -45.95 27.95
N VAL A 121 5.21 -45.63 29.23
CA VAL A 121 4.89 -44.26 29.65
C VAL A 121 5.99 -43.29 29.22
N GLN A 122 7.26 -43.63 29.49
CA GLN A 122 8.38 -42.76 29.14
C GLN A 122 8.58 -42.65 27.61
N PHE A 123 8.49 -43.77 26.91
CA PHE A 123 8.57 -43.82 25.45
C PHE A 123 7.52 -42.91 24.80
N LEU A 124 6.26 -43.04 25.23
CA LEU A 124 5.15 -42.22 24.75
C LEU A 124 5.34 -40.74 25.12
N GLN A 125 5.84 -40.42 26.32
CA GLN A 125 6.18 -39.05 26.70
C GLN A 125 7.23 -38.43 25.76
N SER A 126 8.29 -39.14 25.42
CA SER A 126 9.30 -38.67 24.46
C SER A 126 8.72 -38.45 23.07
N LEU A 127 7.85 -39.35 22.58
CA LEU A 127 7.16 -39.15 21.30
C LEU A 127 6.29 -37.88 21.29
N THR A 128 5.61 -37.56 22.39
CA THR A 128 4.81 -36.32 22.49
C THR A 128 5.65 -35.04 22.50
N GLN A 129 6.97 -35.14 22.69
CA GLN A 129 7.91 -34.03 22.52
C GLN A 129 8.45 -33.94 21.08
N TYR A 130 7.81 -34.63 20.13
CA TYR A 130 8.18 -34.71 18.72
C TYR A 130 9.54 -35.36 18.46
N LYS A 131 10.11 -36.07 19.42
CA LYS A 131 11.31 -36.89 19.22
C LYS A 131 10.99 -38.10 18.34
N ASP A 132 11.98 -38.61 17.63
CA ASP A 132 11.79 -39.81 16.84
C ASP A 132 11.77 -41.09 17.70
N VAL A 133 11.30 -42.21 17.14
CA VAL A 133 11.17 -43.48 17.87
C VAL A 133 12.50 -44.02 18.42
N HIS A 134 13.63 -43.71 17.78
CA HIS A 134 14.93 -44.16 18.29
C HIS A 134 15.34 -43.34 19.51
N GLU A 135 15.20 -42.01 19.45
CA GLU A 135 15.38 -41.13 20.60
C GLU A 135 14.44 -41.52 21.76
N ALA A 136 13.18 -41.83 21.45
CA ALA A 136 12.20 -42.24 22.46
C ALA A 136 12.55 -43.57 23.15
N VAL A 137 13.08 -44.56 22.42
CA VAL A 137 13.60 -45.80 23.03
C VAL A 137 14.79 -45.49 23.95
N LEU A 138 15.73 -44.66 23.50
CA LEU A 138 16.91 -44.30 24.29
C LEU A 138 16.52 -43.57 25.59
N ASP A 139 15.60 -42.62 25.52
CA ASP A 139 15.10 -41.89 26.69
C ASP A 139 14.44 -42.84 27.69
N ALA A 140 13.59 -43.76 27.21
CA ALA A 140 12.91 -44.73 28.07
C ALA A 140 13.91 -45.71 28.73
N CYS A 141 14.92 -46.19 27.98
CA CYS A 141 15.97 -47.03 28.54
C CYS A 141 16.85 -46.26 29.55
N ALA A 142 17.19 -45.01 29.28
CA ALA A 142 17.91 -44.17 30.24
C ALA A 142 17.12 -43.99 31.54
N PHE A 143 15.81 -43.75 31.45
CA PHE A 143 14.94 -43.69 32.63
C PHE A 143 14.95 -45.00 33.44
N LEU A 144 14.82 -46.16 32.77
CA LEU A 144 14.86 -47.46 33.45
C LEU A 144 16.22 -47.68 34.15
N LYS A 145 17.32 -47.28 33.51
CA LYS A 145 18.66 -47.35 34.09
C LYS A 145 18.77 -46.47 35.33
N ASP A 146 18.35 -45.22 35.26
CA ASP A 146 18.60 -44.26 36.33
C ASP A 146 17.61 -44.40 37.49
N LYS A 147 16.36 -44.78 37.22
CA LYS A 147 15.27 -44.79 38.21
C LYS A 147 14.86 -46.16 38.69
N LYS A 148 15.15 -47.22 37.94
CA LYS A 148 14.68 -48.58 38.25
C LYS A 148 15.81 -49.60 38.45
N GLN A 149 17.07 -49.25 38.25
CA GLN A 149 18.21 -50.18 38.34
C GLN A 149 18.34 -50.91 39.70
N LEU A 150 17.93 -50.28 40.82
CA LEU A 150 18.00 -50.93 42.14
C LEU A 150 16.97 -52.06 42.30
N THR A 151 15.78 -51.91 41.71
CA THR A 151 14.68 -52.88 41.79
C THR A 151 14.72 -53.89 40.64
N TYR A 152 15.12 -53.41 39.45
CA TYR A 152 15.13 -54.15 38.20
C TYR A 152 16.49 -53.94 37.51
N PRO A 153 17.56 -54.59 37.99
CA PRO A 153 18.89 -54.45 37.40
C PRO A 153 18.87 -54.92 35.94
N SER A 154 19.60 -54.20 35.08
CA SER A 154 19.77 -54.52 33.66
C SER A 154 18.50 -54.46 32.79
N ALA A 155 17.33 -54.14 33.36
CA ALA A 155 16.06 -54.07 32.62
C ALA A 155 16.07 -53.07 31.45
N TYR A 156 16.89 -52.01 31.55
CA TYR A 156 17.08 -51.02 30.48
C TYR A 156 17.72 -51.56 29.20
N LEU A 157 18.30 -52.77 29.23
CA LEU A 157 18.90 -53.42 28.06
C LEU A 157 17.88 -54.21 27.25
N VAL A 158 16.68 -54.46 27.78
CA VAL A 158 15.69 -55.37 27.19
C VAL A 158 14.92 -54.74 26.01
N PRO A 159 14.42 -53.49 26.09
CA PRO A 159 13.71 -52.87 24.97
C PRO A 159 14.63 -52.68 23.76
N SER A 160 14.15 -52.99 22.56
CA SER A 160 14.97 -52.88 21.35
C SER A 160 14.15 -52.47 20.14
N LEU A 161 14.73 -51.58 19.34
CA LEU A 161 14.17 -51.10 18.08
C LEU A 161 14.75 -51.92 16.92
N PHE A 162 13.88 -52.53 16.14
CA PHE A 162 14.20 -53.14 14.86
C PHE A 162 13.65 -52.25 13.75
N ARG A 163 14.44 -52.05 12.69
CA ARG A 163 14.10 -51.13 11.61
C ARG A 163 14.57 -51.69 10.29
N HIS A 164 13.73 -51.55 9.26
CA HIS A 164 14.16 -51.81 7.90
C HIS A 164 15.25 -50.79 7.49
N PRO A 165 16.40 -51.18 6.90
CA PRO A 165 17.56 -50.29 6.73
C PRO A 165 17.32 -48.95 6.03
N LYS A 166 16.27 -48.86 5.20
CA LYS A 166 15.89 -47.66 4.43
C LYS A 166 14.68 -46.90 5.00
N ALA A 167 14.13 -47.32 6.14
CA ALA A 167 12.98 -46.66 6.75
C ALA A 167 13.42 -45.38 7.49
N GLU A 168 12.70 -44.28 7.24
CA GLU A 168 12.80 -43.07 8.07
C GLU A 168 12.25 -43.36 9.48
N LEU A 169 12.85 -42.74 10.49
CA LEU A 169 12.42 -42.93 11.88
C LEU A 169 11.08 -42.21 12.11
N PHE A 170 10.11 -42.92 12.67
CA PHE A 170 8.77 -42.40 12.92
C PHE A 170 8.86 -41.30 13.97
N ARG A 171 8.13 -40.22 13.76
CA ARG A 171 7.95 -39.13 14.72
C ARG A 171 6.54 -38.56 14.57
N LEU A 172 6.01 -37.99 15.65
CA LEU A 172 4.81 -37.18 15.53
C LEU A 172 5.17 -35.85 14.84
N GLU A 173 4.37 -35.43 13.85
CA GLU A 173 4.53 -34.12 13.20
C GLU A 173 3.94 -33.00 14.09
N PRO A 174 4.60 -31.84 14.21
CA PRO A 174 4.08 -30.72 14.97
C PRO A 174 2.79 -30.17 14.33
N PHE A 175 1.73 -30.01 15.12
CA PHE A 175 0.41 -29.54 14.67
C PHE A 175 0.15 -28.07 15.05
N GLY A 176 -0.61 -27.34 14.21
CA GLY A 176 -1.19 -26.02 14.54
C GLY A 176 -0.85 -24.85 13.57
N LEU A 177 -1.65 -23.78 13.61
CA LEU A 177 -1.51 -22.56 12.78
C LEU A 177 -0.13 -21.90 12.89
N TRP A 178 0.51 -22.01 14.06
CA TRP A 178 1.82 -21.42 14.34
C TRP A 178 2.95 -22.02 13.49
N HIS A 179 2.82 -23.28 13.04
CA HIS A 179 3.81 -23.87 12.15
C HIS A 179 3.76 -23.24 10.75
N SER A 180 2.56 -22.97 10.23
CA SER A 180 2.37 -22.26 8.95
C SER A 180 2.84 -20.80 9.03
N VAL A 181 2.61 -20.11 10.16
CA VAL A 181 3.04 -18.72 10.36
C VAL A 181 4.57 -18.60 10.46
N LYS A 182 5.26 -19.58 11.05
CA LYS A 182 6.73 -19.58 11.14
C LYS A 182 7.40 -19.52 9.76
N ASN A 183 6.81 -20.16 8.75
CA ASN A 183 7.32 -20.13 7.38
C ASN A 183 7.08 -18.80 6.66
N TRP A 184 6.13 -17.99 7.16
CA TRP A 184 5.84 -16.64 6.65
C TRP A 184 6.72 -15.55 7.26
N LEU A 185 7.48 -15.85 8.33
CA LEU A 185 8.43 -14.89 8.90
C LEU A 185 9.59 -14.59 7.92
N PRO A 186 10.07 -13.34 7.87
CA PRO A 186 11.17 -12.96 7.01
C PRO A 186 12.47 -13.62 7.47
N THR A 187 13.25 -14.14 6.52
CA THR A 187 14.63 -14.59 6.79
C THR A 187 15.55 -13.40 7.10
N LYS A 188 16.74 -13.62 7.68
CA LYS A 188 17.69 -12.52 7.96
C LYS A 188 17.98 -11.66 6.73
N ARG A 189 18.09 -12.27 5.55
CA ARG A 189 18.33 -11.55 4.29
C ARG A 189 17.09 -10.77 3.83
N GLU A 190 15.91 -11.38 3.91
CA GLU A 190 14.64 -10.72 3.60
C GLU A 190 14.43 -9.51 4.51
N ALA A 191 14.69 -9.66 5.81
CA ALA A 191 14.58 -8.59 6.79
C ALA A 191 15.53 -7.42 6.49
N ILE A 192 16.81 -7.68 6.17
CA ILE A 192 17.77 -6.63 5.81
C ILE A 192 17.29 -5.84 4.59
N TRP A 193 16.89 -6.53 3.52
CA TRP A 193 16.42 -5.86 2.30
C TRP A 193 15.09 -5.12 2.51
N LEU A 194 14.15 -5.73 3.24
CA LEU A 194 12.88 -5.11 3.55
C LEU A 194 13.06 -3.83 4.37
N SER A 195 13.90 -3.85 5.40
CA SER A 195 14.22 -2.67 6.19
C SER A 195 14.86 -1.57 5.34
N ALA A 196 15.80 -1.91 4.45
CA ALA A 196 16.40 -0.92 3.56
C ALA A 196 15.38 -0.30 2.59
N LEU A 197 14.51 -1.11 2.00
CA LEU A 197 13.47 -0.63 1.08
C LEU A 197 12.41 0.22 1.80
N LEU A 198 12.03 -0.15 3.03
CA LEU A 198 11.12 0.65 3.84
C LEU A 198 11.72 2.02 4.17
N LEU A 199 12.98 2.09 4.59
CA LEU A 199 13.68 3.35 4.86
C LEU A 199 13.75 4.23 3.60
N LEU A 200 14.12 3.67 2.45
CA LEU A 200 14.16 4.40 1.19
C LEU A 200 12.77 4.89 0.76
N SER A 201 11.73 4.07 0.96
CA SER A 201 10.35 4.42 0.63
C SER A 201 9.77 5.56 1.47
N LEU A 202 10.40 5.91 2.59
CA LEU A 202 10.01 7.00 3.48
C LEU A 202 10.76 8.30 3.18
N PHE A 203 11.73 8.31 2.25
CA PHE A 203 12.56 9.47 1.98
C PHE A 203 11.93 10.38 0.91
N PRO A 204 11.45 11.59 1.25
CA PRO A 204 10.65 12.42 0.34
C PRO A 204 11.32 12.76 -1.01
N PRO A 205 12.62 13.14 -1.07
CA PRO A 205 13.25 13.46 -2.35
C PRO A 205 13.23 12.31 -3.38
N LEU A 206 13.23 11.06 -2.91
CA LEU A 206 13.09 9.91 -3.79
C LEU A 206 11.64 9.68 -4.24
N GLN A 207 10.66 10.08 -3.42
CA GLN A 207 9.26 10.01 -3.82
C GLN A 207 8.97 11.04 -4.91
N ASP A 208 9.45 12.27 -4.75
CA ASP A 208 9.25 13.35 -5.73
C ASP A 208 9.94 13.01 -7.06
N LEU A 209 11.18 12.50 -7.02
CA LEU A 209 11.91 12.04 -8.21
C LEU A 209 11.18 10.93 -8.98
N LEU A 210 10.44 10.06 -8.28
CA LEU A 210 9.68 8.97 -8.89
C LEU A 210 8.27 9.40 -9.33
N LEU A 211 7.77 10.53 -8.81
CA LEU A 211 6.43 11.04 -9.09
C LEU A 211 6.35 11.64 -10.49
N GLU A 212 7.32 12.45 -10.89
CA GLU A 212 7.27 13.16 -12.17
C GLU A 212 7.22 12.23 -13.40
N PRO A 213 8.12 11.22 -13.56
CA PRO A 213 8.04 10.28 -14.69
C PRO A 213 6.74 9.47 -14.69
N ARG A 214 6.17 9.25 -13.50
CA ARG A 214 4.88 8.57 -13.36
C ARG A 214 3.75 9.45 -13.87
N LEU A 215 3.71 10.73 -13.50
CA LEU A 215 2.69 11.65 -14.00
C LEU A 215 2.81 11.81 -15.51
N LEU A 216 4.03 11.79 -16.07
CA LEU A 216 4.22 11.78 -17.53
C LEU A 216 3.58 10.54 -18.15
N LEU A 217 3.87 9.35 -17.60
CA LEU A 217 3.25 8.11 -18.08
C LEU A 217 1.72 8.16 -17.96
N GLN A 218 1.21 8.79 -16.91
CA GLN A 218 -0.21 8.99 -16.71
C GLN A 218 -0.82 9.93 -17.75
N ALA A 219 -0.14 11.01 -18.13
CA ALA A 219 -0.57 11.93 -19.19
C ALA A 219 -0.66 11.21 -20.54
N VAL A 220 0.36 10.43 -20.89
CA VAL A 220 0.39 9.59 -22.11
C VAL A 220 -0.77 8.60 -22.11
N TYR A 221 -0.98 7.89 -20.98
CA TYR A 221 -2.08 6.94 -20.86
C TYR A 221 -3.46 7.62 -20.95
N ARG A 222 -3.61 8.79 -20.33
CA ARG A 222 -4.83 9.60 -20.40
C ARG A 222 -5.14 10.00 -21.84
N GLN A 223 -4.17 10.51 -22.59
CA GLN A 223 -4.36 10.86 -24.00
C GLN A 223 -4.82 9.64 -24.81
N ALA A 224 -4.22 8.47 -24.58
CA ALA A 224 -4.55 7.25 -25.32
C ALA A 224 -5.95 6.69 -25.01
N VAL A 225 -6.46 6.86 -23.78
CA VAL A 225 -7.73 6.26 -23.34
C VAL A 225 -8.91 7.23 -23.40
N VAL A 226 -8.71 8.48 -22.98
CA VAL A 226 -9.76 9.49 -22.89
C VAL A 226 -9.80 10.36 -24.15
N GLY A 227 -8.66 10.56 -24.81
CA GLY A 227 -8.52 11.57 -25.86
C GLY A 227 -8.49 12.99 -25.30
N GLU A 228 -8.44 13.96 -26.21
CA GLU A 228 -8.57 15.38 -25.89
C GLU A 228 -10.06 15.73 -25.75
N LYS A 229 -10.42 16.40 -24.65
CA LYS A 229 -11.76 16.96 -24.46
C LYS A 229 -11.79 18.38 -25.00
N GLU A 230 -12.96 18.85 -25.45
CA GLU A 230 -13.16 20.25 -25.80
C GLU A 230 -12.80 21.17 -24.61
N ALA A 231 -12.13 22.27 -24.93
CA ALA A 231 -11.58 23.25 -24.00
C ALA A 231 -12.68 24.17 -23.44
N ASP A 232 -13.49 23.66 -22.50
CA ASP A 232 -14.37 24.49 -21.66
C ASP A 232 -13.71 24.72 -20.30
N SER A 233 -12.72 25.62 -20.30
CA SER A 233 -11.90 25.93 -19.13
C SER A 233 -12.59 26.98 -18.24
N PRO A 234 -12.87 26.68 -16.96
CA PRO A 234 -13.57 27.60 -16.06
C PRO A 234 -12.69 28.75 -15.54
N ILE A 235 -11.42 28.81 -15.96
CA ILE A 235 -10.40 29.74 -15.47
C ILE A 235 -9.76 30.45 -16.67
N LEU A 236 -9.66 31.78 -16.59
CA LEU A 236 -8.87 32.61 -17.50
C LEU A 236 -7.64 33.15 -16.78
N LEU A 237 -6.45 32.89 -17.32
CA LEU A 237 -5.20 33.52 -16.89
C LEU A 237 -4.90 34.72 -17.79
N VAL A 238 -4.99 35.92 -17.22
CA VAL A 238 -4.51 37.16 -17.84
C VAL A 238 -3.03 37.31 -17.52
N GLN A 239 -2.19 36.93 -18.48
CA GLN A 239 -0.74 36.86 -18.33
C GLN A 239 -0.08 38.20 -18.64
N ILE A 240 0.63 38.76 -17.64
CA ILE A 240 1.52 39.90 -17.85
C ILE A 240 2.88 39.35 -18.29
N ASN A 241 3.08 39.20 -19.60
CA ASN A 241 4.30 38.67 -20.20
C ASN A 241 5.20 39.78 -20.80
N ASN A 242 6.40 39.42 -21.26
CA ASN A 242 7.33 40.38 -21.89
C ASN A 242 6.70 41.10 -23.10
N LYS A 243 5.91 40.40 -23.92
CA LYS A 243 5.16 40.98 -25.05
C LYS A 243 4.23 42.09 -24.54
N SER A 244 3.47 41.82 -23.48
CA SER A 244 2.52 42.79 -22.91
C SER A 244 3.22 44.02 -22.35
N LEU A 245 4.31 43.84 -21.60
CA LEU A 245 5.07 44.97 -21.05
C LEU A 245 5.65 45.86 -22.16
N GLN A 246 6.07 45.28 -23.28
CA GLN A 246 6.60 46.01 -24.43
C GLN A 246 5.50 46.76 -25.19
N GLU A 247 4.44 46.06 -25.61
CA GLU A 247 3.35 46.62 -26.43
C GLU A 247 2.56 47.71 -25.68
N ASP A 248 2.35 47.53 -24.37
CA ASP A 248 1.67 48.51 -23.53
C ASP A 248 2.59 49.63 -23.00
N ASN A 249 3.88 49.61 -23.36
CA ASN A 249 4.90 50.55 -22.90
C ASN A 249 4.94 50.68 -21.36
N VAL A 250 5.03 49.54 -20.67
CA VAL A 250 5.02 49.47 -19.20
C VAL A 250 6.44 49.27 -18.69
N GLU A 251 6.92 50.26 -17.93
CA GLU A 251 8.19 50.17 -17.20
C GLU A 251 7.95 49.76 -15.75
N LEU A 252 8.79 48.85 -15.23
CA LEU A 252 8.73 48.46 -13.83
C LEU A 252 9.22 49.59 -12.93
N VAL A 253 8.48 49.85 -11.84
CA VAL A 253 8.85 50.85 -10.84
C VAL A 253 10.09 50.38 -10.09
N ASN A 254 11.07 51.28 -9.97
CA ASN A 254 12.39 50.98 -9.41
C ASN A 254 13.03 49.74 -10.04
N GLU A 255 12.75 49.49 -11.32
CA GLU A 255 13.23 48.33 -12.07
C GLU A 255 12.85 46.97 -11.47
N LYS A 256 11.93 46.91 -10.51
CA LYS A 256 11.57 45.67 -9.80
C LYS A 256 10.07 45.44 -9.72
N TYR A 257 9.30 46.47 -9.39
CA TYR A 257 7.89 46.32 -9.02
C TYR A 257 6.98 46.57 -10.22
N LEU A 258 5.88 45.82 -10.29
CA LEU A 258 4.85 46.06 -11.29
C LEU A 258 4.27 47.47 -11.14
N ASP A 259 4.03 48.13 -12.27
CA ASP A 259 3.31 49.40 -12.32
C ASP A 259 1.85 49.18 -11.91
N TYR A 260 1.44 49.71 -10.75
CA TYR A 260 0.07 49.54 -10.25
C TYR A 260 -0.99 50.22 -11.13
N SER A 261 -0.62 51.22 -11.93
CA SER A 261 -1.53 51.82 -12.91
C SER A 261 -1.78 50.90 -14.11
N TYR A 262 -0.85 49.99 -14.42
CA TYR A 262 -1.06 48.96 -15.42
C TYR A 262 -2.02 47.88 -14.91
N LEU A 263 -1.83 47.43 -13.67
CA LEU A 263 -2.78 46.53 -13.01
C LEU A 263 -4.19 47.14 -12.93
N ALA A 264 -4.28 48.45 -12.65
CA ALA A 264 -5.54 49.18 -12.66
C ALA A 264 -6.22 49.16 -14.04
N LYS A 265 -5.48 49.32 -15.14
CA LYS A 265 -6.05 49.22 -16.51
C LYS A 265 -6.63 47.83 -16.76
N ILE A 266 -5.90 46.78 -16.40
CA ILE A 266 -6.33 45.39 -16.56
C ILE A 266 -7.61 45.15 -15.75
N LEU A 267 -7.61 45.50 -14.46
CA LEU A 267 -8.76 45.32 -13.58
C LEU A 267 -9.97 46.12 -14.05
N ALA A 268 -9.78 47.34 -14.55
CA ALA A 268 -10.86 48.16 -15.10
C ALA A 268 -11.51 47.51 -16.33
N GLU A 269 -10.72 46.93 -17.23
CA GLU A 269 -11.24 46.22 -18.40
C GLU A 269 -11.97 44.93 -18.02
N LEU A 270 -11.45 44.16 -17.05
CA LEU A 270 -12.15 43.00 -16.49
C LEU A 270 -13.48 43.38 -15.83
N THR A 271 -13.49 44.47 -15.06
CA THR A 271 -14.68 45.01 -14.40
C THR A 271 -15.73 45.44 -15.44
N LYS A 272 -15.31 46.14 -16.49
CA LYS A 272 -16.18 46.52 -17.62
C LYS A 272 -16.81 45.31 -18.31
N ARG A 273 -16.08 44.19 -18.39
CA ARG A 273 -16.57 42.91 -18.90
C ARG A 273 -17.31 42.06 -17.86
N LYS A 274 -17.61 42.62 -16.69
CA LYS A 274 -18.37 42.00 -15.60
C LYS A 274 -17.72 40.73 -15.05
N ALA A 275 -16.39 40.73 -14.91
CA ALA A 275 -15.69 39.67 -14.19
C ALA A 275 -16.27 39.51 -12.78
N GLN A 276 -16.63 38.28 -12.43
CA GLN A 276 -17.26 37.96 -11.16
C GLN A 276 -16.25 37.77 -10.03
N VAL A 277 -15.24 36.92 -10.26
CA VAL A 277 -14.17 36.66 -9.31
C VAL A 277 -12.84 36.94 -9.99
N VAL A 278 -12.04 37.83 -9.41
CA VAL A 278 -10.70 38.15 -9.91
C VAL A 278 -9.66 37.83 -8.84
N GLY A 279 -8.77 36.89 -9.17
CA GLY A 279 -7.54 36.63 -8.44
C GLY A 279 -6.42 37.51 -8.95
N VAL A 280 -5.60 38.06 -8.05
CA VAL A 280 -4.41 38.82 -8.42
C VAL A 280 -3.21 38.16 -7.76
N ASP A 281 -2.44 37.41 -8.55
CA ASP A 281 -1.25 36.67 -8.12
C ASP A 281 -0.03 37.61 -8.10
N TYR A 282 -0.13 38.66 -7.30
CA TYR A 282 0.91 39.65 -7.09
C TYR A 282 0.91 40.11 -5.63
N ILE A 283 2.10 40.27 -5.07
CA ILE A 283 2.30 40.91 -3.78
C ILE A 283 2.33 42.44 -3.98
N LEU A 284 1.32 43.14 -3.45
CA LEU A 284 1.10 44.57 -3.65
C LEU A 284 1.38 45.40 -2.40
N ASP A 285 2.59 45.26 -1.84
CA ASP A 285 3.01 45.86 -0.57
C ASP A 285 3.89 47.12 -0.74
N GLN A 286 4.16 47.56 -1.97
CA GLN A 286 5.06 48.66 -2.30
C GLN A 286 4.32 49.98 -2.60
N ASP A 287 3.23 50.26 -1.88
CA ASP A 287 2.40 51.43 -2.16
C ASP A 287 3.14 52.76 -2.01
N LYS A 288 4.10 52.81 -1.08
CA LYS A 288 4.93 53.99 -0.80
C LYS A 288 5.91 54.33 -1.93
N GLU A 289 6.33 53.34 -2.70
CA GLU A 289 7.25 53.53 -3.84
C GLU A 289 6.53 54.11 -5.07
N GLN A 290 5.20 54.01 -5.12
CA GLN A 290 4.38 54.49 -6.23
C GLN A 290 3.02 55.07 -5.79
N PRO A 291 3.00 56.15 -4.98
CA PRO A 291 1.79 56.60 -4.29
C PRO A 291 0.64 56.98 -5.23
N GLU A 292 0.91 57.72 -6.31
CA GLU A 292 -0.11 58.11 -7.29
C GLU A 292 -0.69 56.89 -8.04
N LYS A 293 0.16 55.91 -8.37
CA LYS A 293 -0.25 54.68 -9.05
C LYS A 293 -1.07 53.79 -8.12
N SER A 294 -0.70 53.73 -6.83
CA SER A 294 -1.44 53.04 -5.78
C SER A 294 -2.83 53.63 -5.57
N GLN A 295 -2.95 54.96 -5.57
CA GLN A 295 -4.24 55.63 -5.48
C GLN A 295 -5.15 55.28 -6.67
N LYS A 296 -4.60 55.29 -7.89
CA LYS A 296 -5.37 54.92 -9.09
C LYS A 296 -5.84 53.46 -9.06
N LEU A 297 -4.99 52.55 -8.56
CA LEU A 297 -5.39 51.17 -8.36
C LEU A 297 -6.50 51.05 -7.31
N LYS A 298 -6.39 51.77 -6.18
CA LYS A 298 -7.43 51.82 -5.16
C LYS A 298 -8.79 52.26 -5.72
N GLU A 299 -8.81 53.34 -6.50
CA GLU A 299 -10.06 53.84 -7.12
C GLU A 299 -10.69 52.76 -8.02
N THR A 300 -9.87 52.00 -8.75
CA THR A 300 -10.34 50.90 -9.60
C THR A 300 -10.85 49.72 -8.77
N VAL A 301 -10.18 49.39 -7.67
CA VAL A 301 -10.61 48.35 -6.72
C VAL A 301 -11.97 48.70 -6.11
N ASP A 302 -12.14 49.94 -5.66
CA ASP A 302 -13.40 50.41 -5.08
C ASP A 302 -14.55 50.30 -6.10
N ILE A 303 -14.30 50.66 -7.37
CA ILE A 303 -15.27 50.51 -8.47
C ILE A 303 -15.61 49.04 -8.73
N ALA A 304 -14.61 48.15 -8.78
CA ALA A 304 -14.82 46.73 -9.02
C ALA A 304 -15.68 46.08 -7.93
N VAL A 305 -15.39 46.38 -6.67
CA VAL A 305 -16.17 45.90 -5.52
C VAL A 305 -17.62 46.40 -5.58
N GLN A 306 -17.83 47.69 -5.86
CA GLN A 306 -19.18 48.27 -6.00
C GLN A 306 -19.98 47.65 -7.15
N GLN A 307 -19.31 47.16 -8.18
CA GLN A 307 -19.94 46.45 -9.31
C GLN A 307 -20.13 44.95 -9.04
N GLY A 308 -19.79 44.48 -7.84
CA GLY A 308 -20.00 43.10 -7.39
C GLY A 308 -18.85 42.14 -7.71
N THR A 309 -17.69 42.62 -8.16
CA THR A 309 -16.51 41.78 -8.36
C THR A 309 -15.89 41.39 -7.02
N TRP A 310 -15.72 40.08 -6.79
CA TRP A 310 -15.01 39.57 -5.64
C TRP A 310 -13.51 39.50 -5.94
N LEU A 311 -12.70 40.15 -5.11
CA LEU A 311 -11.25 40.23 -5.29
C LEU A 311 -10.50 39.37 -4.27
N VAL A 312 -9.58 38.55 -4.76
CA VAL A 312 -8.65 37.76 -3.95
C VAL A 312 -7.22 38.18 -4.32
N TRP A 313 -6.47 38.68 -3.35
CA TRP A 313 -5.10 39.12 -3.53
C TRP A 313 -4.11 38.05 -3.06
N GLY A 314 -3.00 37.93 -3.77
CA GLY A 314 -1.87 37.12 -3.34
C GLY A 314 -1.26 37.65 -2.04
N ALA A 315 -0.90 36.73 -1.17
CA ALA A 315 -0.24 36.95 0.09
C ALA A 315 0.86 35.92 0.30
N TYR A 316 1.88 36.27 1.07
CA TYR A 316 3.07 35.45 1.31
C TYR A 316 3.47 35.51 2.79
N GLU A 317 4.29 34.57 3.23
CA GLU A 317 4.74 34.42 4.64
C GLU A 317 3.58 34.42 5.64
N GLU A 318 2.66 33.45 5.53
CA GLU A 318 1.49 33.36 6.42
C GLU A 318 0.64 34.65 6.48
N ASP A 319 0.39 35.26 5.33
CA ASP A 319 -0.34 36.51 5.14
C ASP A 319 0.30 37.75 5.81
N THR A 320 1.57 37.68 6.20
CA THR A 320 2.28 38.86 6.75
C THR A 320 2.65 39.85 5.66
N VAL A 321 3.02 39.35 4.47
CA VAL A 321 3.28 40.16 3.28
C VAL A 321 2.07 40.05 2.35
N ARG A 322 1.39 41.16 2.13
CA ARG A 322 0.09 41.19 1.43
C ARG A 322 -0.19 42.57 0.84
N VAL A 323 -1.28 42.67 0.08
CA VAL A 323 -1.77 43.95 -0.45
C VAL A 323 -1.85 45.04 0.62
N SER A 324 -1.33 46.22 0.29
CA SER A 324 -1.37 47.39 1.17
C SER A 324 -2.81 47.84 1.44
N ALA A 325 -3.08 48.24 2.68
CA ALA A 325 -4.38 48.80 3.08
C ALA A 325 -4.72 50.10 2.35
N ASN A 326 -3.72 50.77 1.76
CA ASN A 326 -3.90 51.94 0.91
C ASN A 326 -4.41 51.59 -0.50
N ILE A 327 -4.43 50.30 -0.85
CA ILE A 327 -4.89 49.79 -2.15
C ILE A 327 -6.22 49.04 -1.97
N ALA A 328 -6.27 48.08 -1.04
CA ALA A 328 -7.45 47.25 -0.83
C ALA A 328 -7.78 47.07 0.67
N SER A 329 -9.06 47.19 1.01
CA SER A 329 -9.56 46.93 2.36
C SER A 329 -9.94 45.47 2.51
N LEU A 330 -9.37 44.79 3.51
CA LEU A 330 -9.74 43.40 3.82
C LEU A 330 -11.18 43.25 4.33
N GLN A 331 -11.87 44.34 4.65
CA GLN A 331 -13.31 44.29 4.93
C GLN A 331 -14.13 44.05 3.66
N GLN A 332 -13.57 44.35 2.49
CA GLN A 332 -14.25 44.26 1.19
C GLN A 332 -13.59 43.27 0.23
N THR A 333 -12.33 42.93 0.46
CA THR A 333 -11.56 42.00 -0.38
C THR A 333 -10.92 40.90 0.46
N MET A 334 -10.40 39.85 -0.17
CA MET A 334 -9.77 38.71 0.50
C MET A 334 -8.27 38.63 0.18
N VAL A 335 -7.52 37.96 1.06
CA VAL A 335 -6.12 37.57 0.81
C VAL A 335 -5.98 36.06 0.92
N GLY A 336 -5.17 35.48 0.04
CA GLY A 336 -4.82 34.06 0.06
C GLY A 336 -3.34 33.84 -0.17
N ASP A 337 -2.78 32.86 0.54
CA ASP A 337 -1.38 32.48 0.47
C ASP A 337 -1.06 31.87 -0.90
N ILE A 338 -0.10 32.45 -1.61
CA ILE A 338 0.36 32.01 -2.94
C ILE A 338 1.53 31.03 -2.85
N SER A 339 1.94 30.65 -1.64
CA SER A 339 3.02 29.69 -1.43
C SER A 339 2.60 28.31 -1.97
N SER A 340 3.35 27.78 -2.92
CA SER A 340 3.17 26.43 -3.43
C SER A 340 4.28 25.49 -2.95
N TYR A 341 3.98 24.19 -2.95
CA TYR A 341 4.96 23.13 -2.75
C TYR A 341 4.93 22.26 -4.01
N ASP A 342 6.00 22.26 -4.81
CA ASP A 342 6.14 21.79 -6.21
C ASP A 342 5.20 20.69 -6.75
N TRP A 343 4.78 19.73 -5.92
CA TRP A 343 3.94 18.59 -6.31
C TRP A 343 2.64 18.44 -5.53
N TYR A 344 2.44 19.19 -4.45
CA TYR A 344 1.40 18.91 -3.45
C TYR A 344 0.33 20.01 -3.44
N MET A 345 -0.92 19.60 -3.38
CA MET A 345 -2.06 20.51 -3.22
C MET A 345 -2.03 21.11 -1.82
N GLU A 346 -1.97 22.44 -1.72
CA GLU A 346 -2.04 23.12 -0.42
C GLU A 346 -3.48 23.10 0.10
N LEU A 347 -3.73 22.36 1.18
CA LEU A 347 -5.06 22.21 1.77
C LEU A 347 -5.37 23.32 2.80
N PRO A 348 -6.62 23.80 2.86
CA PRO A 348 -7.00 24.85 3.81
C PRO A 348 -6.96 24.32 5.26
N LYS A 349 -6.34 25.08 6.16
CA LYS A 349 -6.37 24.81 7.61
C LYS A 349 -7.76 25.13 8.20
N GLN A 350 -8.13 24.49 9.30
CA GLN A 350 -9.52 24.43 9.83
C GLN A 350 -10.33 25.73 9.76
N ASN A 351 -9.75 26.87 10.14
CA ASN A 351 -10.50 28.13 10.22
C ASN A 351 -10.18 29.14 9.11
N CYS A 352 -9.14 28.95 8.29
CA CYS A 352 -8.67 29.92 7.28
C CYS A 352 -8.60 31.39 7.79
N THR A 353 -8.47 31.60 9.11
CA THR A 353 -8.52 32.93 9.74
C THR A 353 -7.18 33.63 9.78
N LYS A 354 -6.09 32.86 9.79
CA LYS A 354 -4.72 33.38 9.77
C LYS A 354 -4.15 33.33 8.37
N THR A 355 -4.24 32.16 7.73
CA THR A 355 -3.74 31.88 6.39
C THR A 355 -4.75 31.00 5.68
N CYS A 356 -4.88 31.16 4.37
CA CYS A 356 -5.75 30.32 3.55
C CYS A 356 -5.18 30.22 2.13
N PRO A 357 -5.11 29.03 1.51
CA PRO A 357 -4.54 28.89 0.18
C PRO A 357 -5.26 29.76 -0.85
N PHE A 358 -4.50 30.47 -1.68
CA PHE A 358 -5.01 31.36 -2.73
C PHE A 358 -5.94 30.62 -3.69
N ALA A 359 -5.50 29.47 -4.20
CA ALA A 359 -6.27 28.65 -5.11
C ALA A 359 -7.58 28.12 -4.48
N TYR A 360 -7.56 27.78 -3.19
CA TYR A 360 -8.77 27.35 -2.47
C TYR A 360 -9.80 28.48 -2.37
N LEU A 361 -9.36 29.69 -2.01
CA LEU A 361 -10.25 30.84 -1.90
C LEU A 361 -10.87 31.23 -3.23
N LEU A 362 -10.10 31.17 -4.33
CA LEU A 362 -10.62 31.39 -5.68
C LEU A 362 -11.68 30.37 -6.04
N ALA A 363 -11.40 29.08 -5.84
CA ALA A 363 -12.36 28.01 -6.14
C ALA A 363 -13.65 28.13 -5.31
N LEU A 364 -13.53 28.43 -4.01
CA LEU A 364 -14.68 28.65 -3.13
C LEU A 364 -15.51 29.86 -3.58
N SER A 365 -14.85 30.97 -3.89
CA SER A 365 -15.50 32.21 -4.35
C SER A 365 -16.22 32.00 -5.67
N GLY A 366 -15.54 31.41 -6.67
CA GLY A 366 -16.12 31.10 -7.97
C GLY A 366 -17.32 30.17 -7.86
N THR A 367 -17.24 29.14 -7.01
CA THR A 367 -18.36 28.22 -6.77
C THR A 367 -19.54 28.91 -6.11
N LEU A 368 -19.30 29.82 -5.16
CA LEU A 368 -20.37 30.54 -4.46
C LEU A 368 -21.08 31.52 -5.39
N VAL A 369 -20.34 32.37 -6.11
CA VAL A 369 -20.92 33.39 -6.99
C VAL A 369 -21.69 32.76 -8.16
N ASN A 370 -21.31 31.57 -8.61
CA ASN A 370 -22.00 30.85 -9.69
C ASN A 370 -23.06 29.85 -9.20
N SER A 371 -23.37 29.87 -7.90
CA SER A 371 -24.43 29.02 -7.34
C SER A 371 -25.74 29.78 -7.16
N ASP A 372 -26.87 29.08 -7.25
CA ASP A 372 -28.21 29.62 -6.93
C ASP A 372 -28.43 29.85 -5.42
N THR A 373 -27.37 30.10 -4.64
CA THR A 373 -27.49 30.28 -3.20
C THR A 373 -28.03 31.68 -2.86
N ALA A 374 -29.11 31.72 -2.08
CA ALA A 374 -29.66 32.98 -1.59
C ALA A 374 -28.75 33.59 -0.50
N ASN A 375 -28.72 34.92 -0.44
CA ASN A 375 -28.03 35.69 0.60
C ASN A 375 -26.50 35.48 0.65
N LEU A 376 -25.85 35.44 -0.52
CA LEU A 376 -24.38 35.45 -0.61
C LEU A 376 -23.80 36.63 0.21
N PRO A 377 -22.65 36.42 0.87
CA PRO A 377 -22.00 37.47 1.64
C PRO A 377 -21.63 38.64 0.71
N GLN A 378 -22.00 39.85 1.11
CA GLN A 378 -21.70 41.06 0.33
C GLN A 378 -20.44 41.74 0.87
N PRO A 379 -19.47 42.12 0.01
CA PRO A 379 -18.29 42.87 0.39
C PRO A 379 -18.59 44.14 1.20
N GLU A 380 -19.65 44.85 0.85
CA GLU A 380 -20.01 46.14 1.45
C GLU A 380 -20.58 46.03 2.87
N GLU A 381 -21.08 44.84 3.26
CA GLU A 381 -21.76 44.63 4.54
C GLU A 381 -20.86 43.99 5.61
N SER A 382 -19.64 43.60 5.25
CA SER A 382 -18.76 42.86 6.14
C SER A 382 -18.13 43.77 7.20
N GLN A 383 -18.41 43.48 8.48
CA GLN A 383 -17.80 44.18 9.62
C GLN A 383 -16.41 43.64 9.98
N THR A 384 -16.04 42.49 9.42
CA THR A 384 -14.77 41.79 9.64
C THR A 384 -14.06 41.53 8.31
N ASP A 385 -12.91 40.84 8.33
CA ASP A 385 -12.25 40.33 7.14
C ASP A 385 -13.26 39.56 6.25
N PHE A 386 -13.45 40.00 5.00
CA PHE A 386 -14.43 39.45 4.07
C PHE A 386 -14.21 37.96 3.82
N ARG A 387 -12.95 37.50 3.87
CA ARG A 387 -12.59 36.08 3.79
C ARG A 387 -13.31 35.25 4.85
N THR A 388 -13.46 35.78 6.06
CA THR A 388 -14.14 35.09 7.16
C THR A 388 -15.62 34.89 6.85
N SER A 389 -16.26 35.88 6.23
CA SER A 389 -17.66 35.82 5.81
C SER A 389 -17.86 34.77 4.71
N VAL A 390 -16.93 34.68 3.74
CA VAL A 390 -16.96 33.70 2.64
C VAL A 390 -16.71 32.28 3.15
N VAL A 391 -15.66 32.07 3.95
CA VAL A 391 -15.26 30.75 4.46
C VAL A 391 -16.29 30.13 5.42
N ASN A 392 -16.97 30.97 6.21
CA ASN A 392 -17.97 30.52 7.18
C ASN A 392 -19.41 30.57 6.65
N PHE A 393 -19.61 30.93 5.38
CA PHE A 393 -20.92 30.95 4.77
C PHE A 393 -21.59 29.57 4.82
N ASN A 394 -22.88 29.50 5.15
CA ASN A 394 -23.59 28.22 5.19
C ASN A 394 -24.02 27.82 3.77
N PRO A 395 -23.52 26.70 3.21
CA PRO A 395 -23.72 26.34 1.81
C PRO A 395 -25.14 25.85 1.49
N GLY A 396 -25.99 25.69 2.52
CA GLY A 396 -27.28 25.04 2.39
C GLY A 396 -27.13 23.64 1.80
N ASN A 397 -27.76 23.40 0.65
CA ASN A 397 -27.75 22.11 -0.05
C ASN A 397 -26.74 22.04 -1.20
N ASN A 398 -25.88 23.05 -1.42
CA ASN A 398 -24.92 23.01 -2.52
C ASN A 398 -23.79 21.99 -2.23
N GLN A 399 -23.75 20.91 -3.00
CA GLN A 399 -22.81 19.81 -2.81
C GLN A 399 -21.34 20.22 -3.03
N GLN A 400 -21.07 21.07 -4.02
CA GLN A 400 -19.70 21.50 -4.37
C GLN A 400 -19.14 22.43 -3.31
N VAL A 401 -19.93 23.40 -2.84
CA VAL A 401 -19.54 24.26 -1.70
C VAL A 401 -19.38 23.42 -0.43
N SER A 402 -20.27 22.45 -0.18
CA SER A 402 -20.15 21.52 0.95
C SER A 402 -18.85 20.71 0.91
N PHE A 403 -18.44 20.25 -0.27
CA PHE A 403 -17.15 19.57 -0.46
C PHE A 403 -15.98 20.49 -0.06
N LEU A 404 -15.89 21.68 -0.66
CA LEU A 404 -14.82 22.64 -0.39
C LEU A 404 -14.76 23.02 1.09
N GLN A 405 -15.91 23.13 1.75
CA GLN A 405 -15.94 23.43 3.19
C GLN A 405 -15.48 22.25 4.05
N LYS A 406 -15.81 21.01 3.68
CA LYS A 406 -15.39 19.80 4.40
C LYS A 406 -13.88 19.56 4.31
N LEU A 407 -13.22 20.02 3.25
CA LEU A 407 -11.75 19.90 3.11
C LEU A 407 -10.99 20.48 4.31
N ARG A 408 -11.52 21.55 4.91
CA ARG A 408 -10.98 22.18 6.13
C ARG A 408 -10.99 21.24 7.35
N LEU A 409 -11.95 20.32 7.40
CA LEU A 409 -12.14 19.39 8.52
C LEU A 409 -11.33 18.10 8.35
N SER A 410 -10.94 17.76 7.11
CA SER A 410 -10.21 16.53 6.76
C SER A 410 -8.69 16.66 6.72
N ALA A 411 -8.14 17.86 6.96
CA ALA A 411 -6.70 18.13 6.85
C ALA A 411 -5.83 17.14 7.66
N ASN A 412 -6.27 16.72 8.85
CA ASN A 412 -5.53 15.77 9.69
C ASN A 412 -5.46 14.34 9.11
N PHE A 413 -6.50 13.89 8.41
CA PHE A 413 -6.51 12.58 7.75
C PHE A 413 -5.67 12.63 6.46
N LEU A 414 -5.83 13.69 5.68
CA LEU A 414 -5.10 13.92 4.43
C LEU A 414 -3.61 14.21 4.66
N PHE A 415 -3.18 14.52 5.88
CA PHE A 415 -1.77 14.57 6.25
C PHE A 415 -1.01 13.26 5.94
N TRP A 416 -1.65 12.10 6.13
CA TRP A 416 -1.05 10.79 5.84
C TRP A 416 -1.16 10.40 4.35
N PHE A 417 -1.93 11.16 3.59
CA PHE A 417 -2.31 10.89 2.21
C PHE A 417 -2.35 12.23 1.44
N PRO A 418 -1.21 12.93 1.34
CA PRO A 418 -1.19 14.29 0.82
C PRO A 418 -1.64 14.28 -0.64
N PRO A 419 -2.64 15.11 -1.01
CA PRO A 419 -3.05 15.22 -2.39
C PRO A 419 -1.96 15.91 -3.21
N ILE A 420 -1.80 15.46 -4.45
CA ILE A 420 -0.85 16.02 -5.41
C ILE A 420 -1.57 16.88 -6.45
N ILE A 421 -0.82 17.77 -7.10
CA ILE A 421 -1.30 18.52 -8.25
C ILE A 421 -1.28 17.58 -9.47
N ASP A 422 -2.46 17.33 -10.08
CA ASP A 422 -2.58 16.49 -11.27
C ASP A 422 -2.17 17.24 -12.55
N TYR A 423 -0.86 17.32 -12.78
CA TYR A 423 -0.30 17.81 -14.04
C TYR A 423 -0.56 16.87 -15.23
N SER A 424 -1.12 15.65 -15.02
CA SER A 424 -1.48 14.78 -16.14
C SER A 424 -2.68 15.28 -16.95
N LEU A 425 -3.40 16.29 -16.43
CA LEU A 425 -4.46 16.99 -17.14
C LEU A 425 -3.88 17.92 -18.22
N PRO A 426 -4.47 17.97 -19.43
CA PRO A 426 -4.08 18.93 -20.46
C PRO A 426 -4.27 20.37 -19.98
N PRO A 427 -3.30 21.28 -20.16
CA PRO A 427 -3.43 22.69 -19.76
C PRO A 427 -4.69 23.37 -20.31
N GLU A 428 -5.03 23.11 -21.57
CA GLU A 428 -6.21 23.69 -22.25
C GLU A 428 -7.56 23.28 -21.63
N GLN A 429 -7.58 22.17 -20.88
CA GLN A 429 -8.74 21.75 -20.09
C GLN A 429 -8.80 22.48 -18.73
N VAL A 430 -7.65 22.91 -18.22
CA VAL A 430 -7.50 23.48 -16.88
C VAL A 430 -7.76 24.98 -16.91
N TYR A 431 -7.12 25.69 -17.82
CA TYR A 431 -7.25 27.14 -17.98
C TYR A 431 -7.10 27.56 -19.44
N THR A 432 -7.63 28.73 -19.75
CA THR A 432 -7.30 29.49 -20.97
C THR A 432 -6.36 30.63 -20.61
N THR A 433 -5.53 31.05 -21.54
CA THR A 433 -4.62 32.19 -21.35
C THR A 433 -4.94 33.31 -22.32
N ILE A 434 -4.76 34.54 -21.87
CA ILE A 434 -4.73 35.74 -22.72
C ILE A 434 -3.62 36.65 -22.20
N SER A 435 -2.85 37.26 -23.10
CA SER A 435 -1.87 38.24 -22.64
C SER A 435 -2.55 39.56 -22.27
N ALA A 436 -1.95 40.31 -21.34
CA ALA A 436 -2.53 41.57 -20.88
C ALA A 436 -2.69 42.60 -22.02
N CYS A 437 -1.79 42.65 -22.99
CA CYS A 437 -1.94 43.54 -24.15
C CYS A 437 -3.09 43.14 -25.08
N GLU A 438 -3.38 41.83 -25.21
CA GLU A 438 -4.52 41.35 -26.01
C GLU A 438 -5.83 41.70 -25.33
N LEU A 439 -5.91 41.53 -24.01
CA LEU A 439 -7.09 41.92 -23.22
C LEU A 439 -7.37 43.43 -23.35
N LEU A 440 -6.32 44.26 -23.27
CA LEU A 440 -6.40 45.71 -23.39
C LEU A 440 -6.59 46.21 -24.83
N GLY A 441 -6.44 45.33 -25.82
CA GLY A 441 -6.58 45.65 -27.25
C GLY A 441 -5.42 46.46 -27.83
N SER A 442 -4.25 46.46 -27.18
CA SER A 442 -3.04 47.15 -27.64
C SER A 442 -2.17 46.30 -28.56
N CYS A 443 -2.32 44.97 -28.54
CA CYS A 443 -1.63 44.05 -29.44
C CYS A 443 -2.60 43.08 -30.13
N GLN A 444 -2.13 42.40 -31.19
CA GLN A 444 -2.96 41.45 -31.94
C GLN A 444 -3.36 40.26 -31.07
N SER A 445 -4.67 39.99 -31.00
CA SER A 445 -5.27 38.89 -30.26
C SER A 445 -5.19 37.58 -31.02
N GLU A 446 -4.56 36.58 -30.39
CA GLU A 446 -4.67 35.17 -30.78
C GLU A 446 -5.81 34.44 -30.04
N ALA A 447 -6.47 35.11 -29.09
CA ALA A 447 -7.61 34.56 -28.34
C ALA A 447 -8.85 34.33 -29.22
N THR A 448 -9.65 33.33 -28.86
CA THR A 448 -10.91 32.98 -29.56
C THR A 448 -11.96 34.09 -29.44
N GLU A 449 -12.84 34.20 -30.45
CA GLU A 449 -13.99 35.14 -30.45
C GLU A 449 -14.92 34.94 -29.24
N GLU A 450 -14.90 33.75 -28.63
CA GLU A 450 -15.70 33.40 -27.46
C GLU A 450 -15.18 34.04 -26.18
N LEU A 451 -13.85 34.04 -25.98
CA LEU A 451 -13.17 34.70 -24.86
C LEU A 451 -13.34 36.23 -24.88
N THR A 452 -13.58 36.78 -26.07
CA THR A 452 -13.85 38.21 -26.27
C THR A 452 -15.26 38.61 -25.85
N ASN A 453 -16.21 37.66 -25.85
CA ASN A 453 -17.64 37.93 -25.59
C ASN A 453 -18.09 37.57 -24.17
N SER A 454 -17.53 36.52 -23.54
CA SER A 454 -17.89 36.12 -22.18
C SER A 454 -16.65 35.71 -21.39
N LEU A 455 -16.50 36.27 -20.19
CA LEU A 455 -15.45 35.86 -19.27
C LEU A 455 -15.87 34.60 -18.50
N PRO A 456 -14.94 33.69 -18.19
CA PRO A 456 -15.24 32.57 -17.32
C PRO A 456 -15.47 33.03 -15.86
N PRO A 457 -16.05 32.17 -15.01
CA PRO A 457 -16.30 32.42 -13.59
C PRO A 457 -15.13 33.02 -12.81
N ILE A 458 -13.91 32.56 -13.09
CA ILE A 458 -12.69 32.95 -12.38
C ILE A 458 -11.70 33.50 -13.39
N VAL A 459 -11.24 34.73 -13.14
CA VAL A 459 -10.15 35.34 -13.88
C VAL A 459 -8.97 35.55 -12.93
N MET A 460 -7.76 35.22 -13.35
CA MET A 460 -6.55 35.43 -12.57
C MET A 460 -5.61 36.36 -13.34
N ILE A 461 -5.19 37.46 -12.72
CA ILE A 461 -4.11 38.30 -13.23
C ILE A 461 -2.81 37.72 -12.68
N VAL A 462 -1.95 37.22 -13.57
CA VAL A 462 -0.76 36.45 -13.19
C VAL A 462 0.48 36.93 -13.94
N PRO A 463 1.70 36.74 -13.39
CA PRO A 463 2.92 36.91 -14.17
C PRO A 463 2.96 35.92 -15.33
N GLY A 464 3.39 36.39 -16.50
CA GLY A 464 3.45 35.61 -17.75
C GLY A 464 4.86 35.29 -18.21
N GLY A 465 5.79 35.00 -17.29
CA GLY A 465 7.13 34.57 -17.68
C GLY A 465 8.17 35.67 -17.90
N TYR A 466 7.92 36.93 -17.49
CA TYR A 466 8.94 37.98 -17.60
C TYR A 466 10.05 37.82 -16.56
N GLU A 467 11.26 38.26 -16.91
CA GLU A 467 12.50 37.93 -16.16
C GLU A 467 12.47 38.37 -14.68
N LYS A 468 11.79 39.47 -14.39
CA LYS A 468 11.76 40.07 -13.05
C LYS A 468 10.59 39.60 -12.18
N ALA A 469 9.74 38.71 -12.67
CA ALA A 469 8.65 38.13 -11.89
C ALA A 469 9.20 37.29 -10.71
N GLY A 470 8.71 37.55 -9.49
CA GLY A 470 9.16 36.88 -8.27
C GLY A 470 9.02 37.76 -7.03
N VAL A 471 8.98 37.12 -5.85
CA VAL A 471 8.83 37.81 -4.55
C VAL A 471 10.20 38.24 -4.01
N ASP A 472 11.08 37.26 -3.80
CA ASP A 472 12.41 37.45 -3.20
C ASP A 472 13.47 37.72 -4.26
N ASN A 473 13.43 36.96 -5.37
CA ASN A 473 14.44 36.99 -6.43
C ASN A 473 13.83 37.15 -7.83
N PRO A 474 14.52 37.83 -8.76
CA PRO A 474 14.11 37.87 -10.17
C PRO A 474 13.98 36.45 -10.75
N GLY A 475 12.86 36.18 -11.42
CA GLY A 475 12.59 34.92 -12.09
C GLY A 475 12.21 33.79 -11.14
N GLN A 476 11.93 34.07 -9.85
CA GLN A 476 11.47 33.08 -8.88
C GLN A 476 10.11 32.50 -9.25
N ASP A 477 9.26 33.28 -9.92
CA ASP A 477 7.94 32.81 -10.39
C ASP A 477 8.02 31.91 -11.64
N ASN A 478 9.20 31.81 -12.25
CA ASN A 478 9.42 31.03 -13.46
C ASN A 478 10.13 29.71 -13.10
N ALA A 479 9.48 28.58 -13.35
CA ALA A 479 9.98 27.23 -13.10
C ALA A 479 10.16 26.44 -14.40
N LEU A 480 10.90 25.33 -14.32
CA LEU A 480 10.89 24.32 -15.39
C LEU A 480 9.52 23.68 -15.42
N ALA A 481 8.95 23.55 -16.62
CA ALA A 481 7.66 22.90 -16.78
C ALA A 481 7.72 21.42 -16.33
N PRO A 482 6.75 20.95 -15.53
CA PRO A 482 6.63 19.53 -15.20
C PRO A 482 6.56 18.68 -16.47
N LEU A 483 7.22 17.51 -16.51
CA LEU A 483 7.21 16.63 -17.68
C LEU A 483 5.82 16.36 -18.30
N PRO A 484 4.72 16.20 -17.53
CA PRO A 484 3.38 16.07 -18.10
C PRO A 484 2.93 17.30 -18.89
N VAL A 485 3.23 18.51 -18.41
CA VAL A 485 2.89 19.78 -19.08
C VAL A 485 3.75 19.92 -20.34
N VAL A 486 5.03 19.58 -20.27
CA VAL A 486 5.95 19.50 -21.42
C VAL A 486 5.37 18.61 -22.51
N PHE A 487 4.86 17.44 -22.13
CA PHE A 487 4.22 16.49 -23.05
C PHE A 487 3.00 17.10 -23.75
N TRP A 488 2.11 17.76 -23.01
CA TRP A 488 0.92 18.40 -23.58
C TRP A 488 1.24 19.59 -24.48
N ARG A 489 2.29 20.36 -24.16
CA ARG A 489 2.78 21.47 -25.00
C ARG A 489 3.50 21.00 -26.28
N GLY A 490 3.61 19.69 -26.51
CA GLY A 490 4.12 19.13 -27.75
C GLY A 490 5.57 19.54 -28.05
N ALA A 491 5.85 19.83 -29.32
CA ALA A 491 7.20 20.12 -29.80
C ALA A 491 7.84 21.33 -29.09
N ASP A 492 7.06 22.39 -28.87
CA ASP A 492 7.52 23.61 -28.20
C ASP A 492 7.84 23.33 -26.73
N GLY A 493 6.99 22.56 -26.05
CA GLY A 493 7.24 22.10 -24.69
C GLY A 493 8.56 21.35 -24.55
N TRP A 494 8.80 20.35 -25.40
CA TRP A 494 10.05 19.57 -25.38
C TRP A 494 11.28 20.40 -25.73
N SER A 495 11.15 21.35 -26.65
CA SER A 495 12.23 22.28 -26.98
C SER A 495 12.60 23.16 -25.79
N ASP A 496 11.60 23.80 -25.16
CA ASP A 496 11.81 24.66 -24.01
C ASP A 496 12.44 23.90 -22.83
N PHE A 497 11.96 22.70 -22.56
CA PHE A 497 12.52 21.84 -21.51
C PHE A 497 13.97 21.44 -21.81
N GLY A 498 14.28 21.07 -23.06
CA GLY A 498 15.62 20.71 -23.50
C GLY A 498 16.61 21.87 -23.43
N ASP A 499 16.15 23.09 -23.71
CA ASP A 499 16.92 24.33 -23.59
C ASP A 499 17.05 24.83 -22.14
N GLY A 500 16.38 24.18 -21.19
CA GLY A 500 16.35 24.60 -19.79
C GLY A 500 15.58 25.90 -19.56
N LYS A 501 14.66 26.26 -20.46
CA LYS A 501 13.82 27.45 -20.32
C LYS A 501 12.79 27.25 -19.22
N ARG A 502 12.65 28.28 -18.38
CA ARG A 502 11.69 28.32 -17.28
C ARG A 502 10.36 28.90 -17.78
N SER A 503 9.58 28.09 -18.49
CA SER A 503 8.35 28.51 -19.18
C SER A 503 7.06 28.12 -18.45
N PHE A 504 7.13 27.66 -17.21
CA PHE A 504 5.95 27.37 -16.38
C PHE A 504 5.91 28.33 -15.20
N THR A 505 4.78 28.99 -15.01
CA THR A 505 4.62 30.09 -14.03
C THR A 505 3.86 29.64 -12.78
N GLY A 506 4.06 30.33 -11.65
CA GLY A 506 3.28 30.11 -10.44
C GLY A 506 1.77 30.29 -10.67
N GLY A 507 1.39 31.23 -11.55
CA GLY A 507 0.00 31.42 -11.95
C GLY A 507 -0.62 30.22 -12.68
N GLU A 508 0.16 29.51 -13.50
CA GLU A 508 -0.29 28.27 -14.14
C GLU A 508 -0.45 27.13 -13.13
N GLU A 509 0.47 27.02 -12.17
CA GLU A 509 0.37 26.08 -11.04
C GLU A 509 -0.91 26.34 -10.23
N HIS A 510 -1.17 27.60 -9.84
CA HIS A 510 -2.42 27.98 -9.17
C HIS A 510 -3.65 27.67 -10.02
N GLY A 511 -3.59 27.84 -11.35
CA GLY A 511 -4.64 27.42 -12.27
C GLY A 511 -4.98 25.93 -12.14
N TYR A 512 -3.96 25.06 -12.11
CA TYR A 512 -4.13 23.62 -11.86
C TYR A 512 -4.79 23.33 -10.50
N MET A 513 -4.39 24.05 -9.45
CA MET A 513 -4.98 23.86 -8.12
C MET A 513 -6.44 24.31 -8.07
N VAL A 514 -6.77 25.48 -8.61
CA VAL A 514 -8.15 26.01 -8.67
C VAL A 514 -9.04 25.05 -9.44
N TYR A 515 -8.59 24.59 -10.62
CA TYR A 515 -9.36 23.66 -11.45
C TYR A 515 -9.67 22.36 -10.70
N GLN A 516 -8.70 21.80 -10.00
CA GLN A 516 -8.87 20.58 -9.22
C GLN A 516 -9.84 20.75 -8.06
N TYR A 517 -9.79 21.90 -7.37
CA TYR A 517 -10.78 22.24 -6.34
C TYR A 517 -12.19 22.33 -6.90
N LEU A 518 -12.37 23.05 -8.03
CA LEU A 518 -13.66 23.18 -8.69
C LEU A 518 -14.22 21.81 -9.09
N ASN A 519 -13.39 20.91 -9.63
CA ASN A 519 -13.83 19.62 -10.14
C ASN A 519 -13.89 18.50 -9.07
N GLN A 520 -13.66 18.84 -7.79
CA GLN A 520 -13.57 17.85 -6.69
C GLN A 520 -12.52 16.75 -6.98
N HIS A 521 -11.48 17.11 -7.74
CA HIS A 521 -10.45 16.21 -8.25
C HIS A 521 -9.21 16.28 -7.36
N LEU A 522 -9.22 15.56 -6.25
CA LEU A 522 -8.07 15.45 -5.36
C LEU A 522 -7.36 14.12 -5.59
N VAL A 523 -6.21 14.17 -6.28
CA VAL A 523 -5.41 12.97 -6.53
C VAL A 523 -4.59 12.62 -5.30
N VAL A 524 -4.84 11.45 -4.72
CA VAL A 524 -4.19 11.00 -3.48
C VAL A 524 -3.14 9.95 -3.76
N MET A 525 -1.94 10.13 -3.20
CA MET A 525 -0.88 9.13 -3.27
C MET A 525 -0.97 8.11 -2.13
N VAL A 526 -1.00 6.82 -2.48
CA VAL A 526 -0.80 5.75 -1.49
C VAL A 526 0.66 5.77 -1.05
N PRO A 527 0.95 5.88 0.26
CA PRO A 527 2.31 5.88 0.75
C PRO A 527 3.10 4.64 0.31
N SER A 528 4.30 4.86 -0.23
CA SER A 528 5.14 3.80 -0.80
C SER A 528 5.42 2.64 0.16
N PHE A 529 5.61 2.94 1.45
CA PHE A 529 5.89 1.92 2.46
C PHE A 529 4.75 0.89 2.61
N LEU A 530 3.49 1.29 2.46
CA LEU A 530 2.34 0.37 2.56
C LEU A 530 2.37 -0.67 1.45
N LEU A 531 2.63 -0.24 0.21
CA LEU A 531 2.74 -1.16 -0.91
C LEU A 531 4.04 -1.98 -0.88
N VAL A 532 5.13 -1.48 -0.27
CA VAL A 532 6.32 -2.29 0.02
C VAL A 532 5.98 -3.44 0.98
N LEU A 533 5.23 -3.18 2.06
CA LEU A 533 4.80 -4.22 2.99
C LEU A 533 3.89 -5.26 2.32
N LEU A 534 2.91 -4.80 1.53
CA LEU A 534 2.04 -5.68 0.75
C LEU A 534 2.87 -6.54 -0.23
N ALA A 535 3.77 -5.91 -0.97
CA ALA A 535 4.68 -6.56 -1.90
C ALA A 535 5.60 -7.58 -1.22
N ALA A 536 6.04 -7.32 0.02
CA ALA A 536 6.84 -8.26 0.80
C ALA A 536 6.02 -9.51 1.18
N GLY A 537 4.77 -9.34 1.61
CA GLY A 537 3.86 -10.45 1.91
C GLY A 537 3.57 -11.30 0.67
N LEU A 538 3.23 -10.67 -0.45
CA LEU A 538 3.02 -11.35 -1.74
C LEU A 538 4.31 -12.02 -2.23
N GLY A 539 5.45 -11.37 -2.08
CA GLY A 539 6.77 -11.89 -2.42
C GLY A 539 7.13 -13.13 -1.60
N LYS A 540 6.77 -13.16 -0.32
CA LYS A 540 6.95 -14.36 0.53
C LYS A 540 6.09 -15.53 0.05
N GLY A 541 4.81 -15.27 -0.25
CA GLY A 541 3.92 -16.26 -0.85
C GLY A 541 4.48 -16.82 -2.17
N LEU A 542 5.06 -15.96 -3.00
CA LEU A 542 5.70 -16.35 -4.26
C LEU A 542 6.92 -17.28 -4.05
N ILE A 543 7.77 -17.01 -3.05
CA ILE A 543 8.89 -17.90 -2.71
C ILE A 543 8.37 -19.30 -2.35
N LEU A 544 7.33 -19.39 -1.52
CA LEU A 544 6.75 -20.66 -1.10
C LEU A 544 6.15 -21.43 -2.29
N LEU A 545 5.52 -20.73 -3.24
CA LEU A 545 5.01 -21.31 -4.48
C LEU A 545 6.13 -21.82 -5.40
N ILE A 546 7.24 -21.08 -5.52
CA ILE A 546 8.41 -21.51 -6.30
C ILE A 546 9.06 -22.74 -5.68
N GLN A 547 9.12 -22.83 -4.35
CA GLN A 547 9.71 -23.98 -3.65
C GLN A 547 8.84 -25.24 -3.76
N SER A 548 7.52 -25.09 -3.87
CA SER A 548 6.58 -26.20 -3.99
C SER A 548 6.32 -26.65 -5.44
N ASN A 549 6.69 -25.86 -6.45
CA ASN A 549 6.41 -26.14 -7.85
C ASN A 549 7.70 -26.15 -8.70
N PRO A 550 8.05 -27.27 -9.37
CA PRO A 550 9.32 -27.43 -10.10
C PRO A 550 9.38 -26.71 -11.46
N ASP A 551 8.52 -25.70 -11.68
CA ASP A 551 8.49 -24.92 -12.91
C ASP A 551 9.86 -24.29 -13.22
N PRO A 552 10.29 -24.25 -14.50
CA PRO A 552 11.56 -23.69 -14.88
C PRO A 552 11.60 -22.19 -14.56
N ARG A 553 12.76 -21.71 -14.10
CA ARG A 553 13.01 -20.30 -13.74
C ARG A 553 12.51 -19.30 -14.81
N ARG A 554 12.65 -19.64 -16.09
CA ARG A 554 12.18 -18.81 -17.22
C ARG A 554 10.67 -18.54 -17.16
N LEU A 555 9.87 -19.53 -16.80
CA LEU A 555 8.41 -19.40 -16.75
C LEU A 555 7.98 -18.44 -15.64
N TRP A 556 8.63 -18.51 -14.48
CA TRP A 556 8.41 -17.57 -13.38
C TRP A 556 8.79 -16.13 -13.74
N LEU A 557 9.89 -15.92 -14.48
CA LEU A 557 10.27 -14.60 -14.98
C LEU A 557 9.23 -14.04 -15.96
N ILE A 558 8.69 -14.88 -16.85
CA ILE A 558 7.61 -14.49 -17.78
C ILE A 558 6.35 -14.09 -16.99
N ARG A 559 5.92 -14.92 -16.02
CA ARG A 559 4.76 -14.61 -15.16
C ARG A 559 4.95 -13.30 -14.40
N PHE A 560 6.15 -13.05 -13.86
CA PHE A 560 6.48 -11.80 -13.18
C PHE A 560 6.41 -10.59 -14.14
N GLY A 561 6.93 -10.74 -15.36
CA GLY A 561 6.82 -9.71 -16.40
C GLY A 561 5.37 -9.37 -16.75
N ILE A 562 4.54 -10.39 -16.97
CA ILE A 562 3.10 -10.22 -17.25
C ILE A 562 2.41 -9.52 -16.06
N ALA A 563 2.65 -10.00 -14.83
CA ALA A 563 2.06 -9.41 -13.64
C ALA A 563 2.47 -7.94 -13.45
N THR A 564 3.72 -7.58 -13.80
CA THR A 564 4.22 -6.20 -13.75
C THR A 564 3.48 -5.31 -14.75
N VAL A 565 3.27 -5.78 -15.98
CA VAL A 565 2.50 -5.04 -17.01
C VAL A 565 1.04 -4.87 -16.57
N VAL A 566 0.41 -5.93 -16.06
CA VAL A 566 -0.96 -5.86 -15.54
C VAL A 566 -1.05 -4.86 -14.38
N TYR A 567 -0.11 -4.91 -13.43
CA TYR A 567 -0.07 -3.97 -12.31
C TYR A 567 0.11 -2.52 -12.78
N LEU A 568 0.95 -2.28 -13.78
CA LEU A 568 1.12 -0.97 -14.39
C LEU A 568 -0.19 -0.44 -14.97
N LEU A 569 -0.86 -1.23 -15.82
CA LEU A 569 -2.12 -0.84 -16.44
C LEU A 569 -3.23 -0.62 -15.42
N VAL A 570 -3.34 -1.50 -14.42
CA VAL A 570 -4.29 -1.33 -13.30
C VAL A 570 -3.98 -0.06 -12.52
N SER A 571 -2.72 0.22 -12.22
CA SER A 571 -2.30 1.44 -11.53
C SER A 571 -2.67 2.71 -12.31
N LEU A 572 -2.48 2.71 -13.63
CA LEU A 572 -2.85 3.84 -14.49
C LEU A 572 -4.37 4.02 -14.59
N GLN A 573 -5.13 2.93 -14.65
CA GLN A 573 -6.60 2.98 -14.67
C GLN A 573 -7.19 3.41 -13.32
N VAL A 574 -6.62 2.94 -12.20
CA VAL A 574 -7.00 3.36 -10.84
C VAL A 574 -6.76 4.85 -10.66
N TYR A 575 -5.65 5.39 -11.19
CA TYR A 575 -5.42 6.82 -11.22
C TYR A 575 -6.58 7.55 -11.92
N LEU A 576 -6.90 7.17 -13.16
CA LEU A 576 -7.96 7.85 -13.93
C LEU A 576 -9.35 7.73 -13.29
N SER A 577 -9.67 6.56 -12.74
CA SER A 577 -11.04 6.25 -12.30
C SER A 577 -11.31 6.68 -10.87
N LEU A 578 -10.29 6.65 -10.00
CA LEU A 578 -10.45 6.86 -8.56
C LEU A 578 -9.60 8.02 -8.02
N ALA A 579 -8.82 8.71 -8.86
CA ALA A 579 -7.86 9.73 -8.44
C ALA A 579 -6.87 9.20 -7.38
N VAL A 580 -6.42 7.94 -7.52
CA VAL A 580 -5.48 7.29 -6.59
C VAL A 580 -4.19 6.88 -7.30
N VAL A 581 -3.06 7.32 -6.74
CA VAL A 581 -1.71 6.98 -7.22
C VAL A 581 -1.18 5.78 -6.45
N LEU A 582 -1.00 4.65 -7.14
CA LEU A 582 -0.34 3.44 -6.62
C LEU A 582 1.16 3.40 -6.95
N PRO A 583 2.08 3.51 -5.98
CA PRO A 583 3.53 3.42 -6.21
C PRO A 583 3.96 2.22 -7.07
N LEU A 584 4.77 2.45 -8.10
CA LEU A 584 5.23 1.39 -9.01
C LEU A 584 6.60 0.87 -8.62
N PHE A 585 7.56 1.77 -8.44
CA PHE A 585 8.97 1.41 -8.33
C PHE A 585 9.28 0.55 -7.10
N TRP A 586 9.02 1.05 -5.89
CA TRP A 586 9.38 0.34 -4.65
C TRP A 586 8.68 -1.03 -4.48
N PRO A 587 7.37 -1.18 -4.77
CA PRO A 587 6.71 -2.48 -4.70
C PRO A 587 7.25 -3.49 -5.71
N LEU A 588 7.55 -3.05 -6.94
CA LEU A 588 8.13 -3.92 -7.98
C LEU A 588 9.56 -4.34 -7.65
N VAL A 589 10.38 -3.41 -7.13
CA VAL A 589 11.73 -3.73 -6.63
C VAL A 589 11.65 -4.74 -5.49
N THR A 590 10.68 -4.59 -4.59
CA THR A 590 10.44 -5.52 -3.48
C THR A 590 10.11 -6.92 -4.02
N LEU A 591 9.08 -7.05 -4.85
CA LEU A 591 8.68 -8.33 -5.45
C LEU A 591 9.83 -8.98 -6.25
N GLY A 592 10.55 -8.19 -7.05
CA GLY A 592 11.70 -8.66 -7.81
C GLY A 592 12.83 -9.19 -6.91
N ASN A 593 13.05 -8.57 -5.74
CA ASN A 593 14.03 -9.06 -4.77
C ASN A 593 13.62 -10.42 -4.19
N TYR A 594 12.35 -10.57 -3.78
CA TYR A 594 11.82 -11.86 -3.29
C TYR A 594 11.90 -12.95 -4.36
N LEU A 595 11.54 -12.64 -5.61
CA LEU A 595 11.67 -13.57 -6.73
C LEU A 595 13.12 -14.05 -6.92
N ARG A 596 14.09 -13.12 -6.85
CA ARG A 596 15.52 -13.44 -6.92
C ARG A 596 15.98 -14.33 -5.77
N LEU A 597 15.50 -14.08 -4.55
CA LEU A 597 15.82 -14.88 -3.37
C LEU A 597 15.24 -16.30 -3.48
N GLY A 598 14.02 -16.45 -4.01
CA GLY A 598 13.38 -17.74 -4.22
C GLY A 598 14.13 -18.68 -5.17
N PHE A 599 14.86 -18.14 -6.16
CA PHE A 599 15.67 -18.97 -7.08
C PHE A 599 17.03 -19.39 -6.53
N LYS A 600 17.50 -18.83 -5.41
CA LYS A 600 18.73 -19.32 -4.77
C LYS A 600 18.38 -20.61 -4.04
N LYS A 601 18.90 -21.75 -4.53
CA LYS A 601 18.84 -23.02 -3.81
C LYS A 601 19.29 -22.79 -2.35
N PRO A 602 18.60 -23.35 -1.35
CA PRO A 602 19.16 -23.39 0.00
C PRO A 602 20.53 -24.08 -0.14
N GLY A 603 21.60 -23.31 0.07
CA GLY A 603 22.92 -23.89 0.14
C GLY A 603 22.90 -24.90 1.28
N PHE A 604 23.40 -26.11 1.02
CA PHE A 604 23.85 -27.01 2.07
C PHE A 604 24.71 -26.19 3.04
N SER A 605 24.16 -25.87 4.21
CA SER A 605 24.97 -25.56 5.36
C SER A 605 25.55 -26.90 5.81
N SER A 606 26.74 -27.20 5.28
CA SER A 606 27.64 -28.23 5.80
C SER A 606 28.03 -27.93 7.24
#